data_AF-A0A7S3I1Z2-F1
#
_entry.id   AF-A0A7S3I1Z2-F1
#
_cell.length_a   1.000
_cell.length_b   1.000
_cell.length_c   1.000
_cell.angle_alpha   90.00
_cell.angle_beta   90.00
_cell.angle_gamma   90.00
#
_symmetry.space_group_name_H-M   'P 1'
#
loop_
_entity.id
_entity.type
_entity.pdbx_description
1 polymer ?
#
loop_
_entity_poly.entity_id
_entity_poly.type
_entity_poly.pdbx_seq_one_letter_code
_entity_poly.pdbx_strand_id
1 'polypeptide(L)'
;MTHDGPQESATCNANKTIPSPGVGFHKFGSSGLAQLVRANEEKLVVHIHGHCHDGAFVDRVHGSKFSVVNPGSLEAREYGVITLLKENGKWRLSQATKKYLS
;
A
#
# COMPACT_ATOMS: atom_id res chain seq x y z
N MET A 1 -12.55 -1.50 -4.15
CA MET A 1 -11.11 -1.78 -3.98
C MET A 1 -10.45 -1.55 -5.31
N THR A 2 -9.38 -0.76 -5.37
CA THR A 2 -8.60 -0.62 -6.61
C THR A 2 -7.71 -1.85 -6.76
N HIS A 3 -7.55 -2.32 -7.98
CA HIS A 3 -6.64 -3.41 -8.34
C HIS A 3 -5.20 -3.00 -8.06
N ASP A 4 -4.86 -1.71 -8.24
CA ASP A 4 -3.51 -1.22 -7.96
C ASP A 4 -3.52 -0.24 -6.79
N GLY A 5 -2.47 -0.31 -5.97
CA GLY A 5 -2.19 0.69 -4.94
C GLY A 5 -1.82 2.06 -5.52
N PRO A 6 -1.56 3.07 -4.67
CA PRO A 6 -1.11 4.37 -5.14
C PRO A 6 0.25 4.25 -5.83
N GLN A 7 0.44 4.96 -6.93
CA GLN A 7 1.73 5.01 -7.62
C GLN A 7 2.83 5.53 -6.67
N GLU A 8 4.06 5.02 -6.83
CA GLU A 8 5.21 5.38 -5.99
C GLU A 8 5.11 4.88 -4.52
N SER A 9 4.25 3.89 -4.29
CA SER A 9 4.29 3.02 -3.10
C SER A 9 4.81 1.64 -3.51
N ALA A 10 5.82 1.10 -2.84
CA ALA A 10 6.35 -0.24 -3.10
C ALA A 10 5.34 -1.35 -2.81
N THR A 11 4.21 -1.04 -2.16
CA THR A 11 3.11 -1.98 -1.95
C THR A 11 2.42 -2.41 -3.25
N CYS A 12 2.51 -1.62 -4.34
CA CYS A 12 1.91 -1.94 -5.64
C CYS A 12 2.85 -2.61 -6.64
N ASN A 13 4.11 -2.91 -6.25
CA ASN A 13 5.05 -3.60 -7.12
C ASN A 13 4.80 -5.11 -7.07
N ALA A 14 4.51 -5.74 -8.21
CA ALA A 14 4.53 -7.19 -8.33
C ALA A 14 5.85 -7.63 -9.00
N ASN A 15 6.62 -8.50 -8.35
CA ASN A 15 7.91 -9.03 -8.84
C ASN A 15 7.82 -9.71 -10.21
N LYS A 16 6.61 -10.06 -10.66
CA LYS A 16 6.33 -10.67 -11.97
C LYS A 16 6.06 -9.66 -13.09
N THR A 17 6.09 -8.36 -12.80
CA THR A 17 5.84 -7.34 -13.83
C THR A 17 7.14 -6.96 -14.52
N ILE A 18 7.34 -7.74 -15.59
CA ILE A 18 8.39 -7.79 -16.60
C ILE A 18 9.03 -6.42 -16.91
N PRO A 19 10.37 -6.33 -17.07
CA PRO A 19 10.97 -5.30 -17.90
C PRO A 19 10.57 -5.58 -19.35
N SER A 20 9.46 -5.02 -19.82
CA SER A 20 9.11 -5.08 -21.26
C SER A 20 10.19 -4.33 -22.04
N PRO A 21 11.03 -5.02 -22.84
CA PRO A 21 12.02 -4.35 -23.68
C PRO A 21 11.25 -3.64 -24.79
N GLY A 22 11.08 -2.32 -24.64
CA GLY A 22 10.36 -1.47 -25.60
C GLY A 22 9.44 -0.41 -24.99
N VAL A 23 9.14 -0.46 -23.69
CA VAL A 23 8.10 0.42 -23.08
C VAL A 23 8.64 1.40 -22.02
N GLY A 24 9.95 1.39 -21.73
CA GLY A 24 10.55 2.30 -20.74
C GLY A 24 10.17 1.97 -19.29
N PHE A 25 10.45 2.90 -18.36
CA PHE A 25 10.16 2.75 -16.93
C PHE A 25 8.65 2.85 -16.66
N HIS A 26 7.96 1.71 -16.49
CA HIS A 26 6.60 1.71 -15.96
C HIS A 26 6.61 1.92 -14.45
N LYS A 27 6.03 3.04 -14.00
CA LYS A 27 5.74 3.26 -12.58
C LYS A 27 4.44 2.53 -12.22
N PHE A 28 4.52 1.48 -11.41
CA PHE A 28 3.36 0.73 -10.92
C PHE A 28 2.48 1.57 -10.00
N GLY A 29 1.18 1.29 -10.01
CA GLY A 29 0.18 1.97 -9.18
C GLY A 29 -0.55 3.11 -9.90
N SER A 30 -1.64 3.58 -9.27
CA SER A 30 -2.47 4.65 -9.82
C SER A 30 -1.95 6.04 -9.43
N SER A 31 -1.66 6.87 -10.43
CA SER A 31 -1.21 8.26 -10.25
C SER A 31 -2.31 9.13 -9.63
N GLY A 32 -3.56 8.95 -10.07
CA GLY A 32 -4.71 9.65 -9.50
C GLY A 32 -4.94 9.30 -8.04
N LEU A 33 -4.72 8.03 -7.67
CA LEU A 33 -4.80 7.60 -6.27
C LEU A 33 -3.67 8.22 -5.42
N ALA A 34 -2.44 8.28 -5.95
CA ALA A 34 -1.33 8.97 -5.28
C ALA A 34 -1.62 10.47 -5.07
N GLN A 35 -2.20 11.15 -6.06
CA GLN A 35 -2.62 12.54 -5.94
C GLN A 35 -3.72 12.73 -4.91
N LEU A 36 -4.75 11.87 -4.91
CA LEU A 36 -5.84 11.91 -3.94
C LEU A 36 -5.32 11.71 -2.51
N VAL A 37 -4.41 10.75 -2.31
CA VAL A 37 -3.75 10.50 -1.03
C VAL A 37 -3.01 11.75 -0.56
N ARG A 38 -2.15 12.34 -1.39
CA ARG A 38 -1.40 13.55 -1.04
C ARG A 38 -2.33 14.73 -0.71
N ALA A 39 -3.37 14.94 -1.51
CA ALA A 39 -4.31 16.04 -1.31
C ALA A 39 -5.18 15.89 -0.04
N ASN A 40 -5.27 14.69 0.52
CA ASN A 40 -6.15 14.39 1.66
C ASN A 40 -5.42 13.68 2.80
N GLU A 41 -4.09 13.78 2.88
CA GLU A 41 -3.31 12.99 3.85
C GLU A 41 -3.69 13.27 5.32
N GLU A 42 -4.18 14.47 5.62
CA GLU A 42 -4.64 14.84 6.97
C GLU A 42 -6.02 14.27 7.33
N LYS A 43 -6.81 13.85 6.33
CA LYS A 43 -8.17 13.32 6.49
C LYS A 43 -8.20 11.80 6.44
N LEU A 44 -7.17 11.19 5.87
CA LEU A 44 -7.04 9.75 5.71
C LEU A 44 -6.19 9.18 6.84
N VAL A 45 -6.51 7.94 7.26
CA VAL A 45 -5.78 7.26 8.34
C VAL A 45 -4.71 6.30 7.80
N VAL A 46 -5.11 5.46 6.85
CA VAL A 46 -4.29 4.45 6.19
C VAL A 46 -4.99 4.03 4.90
N HIS A 47 -4.25 3.67 3.85
CA HIS A 47 -4.82 3.06 2.65
C HIS A 47 -4.49 1.58 2.61
N ILE A 48 -5.51 0.75 2.47
CA ILE A 48 -5.37 -0.71 2.37
C ILE A 48 -5.75 -1.11 0.95
N HIS A 49 -4.83 -1.78 0.24
CA HIS A 49 -5.12 -2.37 -1.07
C HIS A 49 -4.55 -3.78 -1.15
N GLY A 50 -5.16 -4.62 -1.99
CA GLY A 50 -4.69 -5.98 -2.25
C GLY A 50 -4.04 -6.09 -3.63
N HIS A 51 -4.25 -7.26 -4.26
CA HIS A 51 -3.87 -7.64 -5.62
C HIS A 51 -2.37 -7.84 -5.89
N CYS A 52 -1.49 -6.99 -5.37
CA CYS A 52 -0.04 -7.16 -5.55
C CYS A 52 0.51 -8.16 -4.53
N HIS A 53 0.42 -9.47 -4.78
CA HIS A 53 0.84 -10.51 -3.82
C HIS A 53 2.29 -10.35 -3.31
N ASP A 54 3.17 -9.80 -4.16
CA ASP A 54 4.62 -9.67 -3.90
C ASP A 54 5.06 -8.26 -3.49
N GLY A 55 4.11 -7.34 -3.26
CA GLY A 55 4.42 -5.96 -2.86
C GLY A 55 4.91 -5.84 -1.42
N ALA A 56 5.53 -4.71 -1.09
CA ALA A 56 5.89 -4.39 0.29
C ALA A 56 4.64 -4.45 1.20
N PHE A 57 4.79 -4.98 2.41
CA PHE A 57 3.70 -5.10 3.38
C PHE A 57 3.14 -3.73 3.81
N VAL A 58 4.04 -2.81 4.15
CA VAL A 58 3.73 -1.43 4.49
C VAL A 58 4.73 -0.56 3.77
N ASP A 59 4.24 0.49 3.14
CA ASP A 59 5.07 1.56 2.59
C ASP A 59 4.34 2.89 2.67
N ARG A 60 4.88 3.92 2.03
CA ARG A 60 4.27 5.23 1.86
C ARG A 60 4.34 5.64 0.41
N VAL A 61 3.41 6.50 0.00
CA VAL A 61 3.54 7.22 -1.27
C VAL A 61 4.71 8.18 -1.16
N HIS A 62 5.61 8.20 -2.15
CA HIS A 62 6.73 9.14 -2.17
C HIS A 62 6.27 10.59 -1.90
N GLY A 63 6.96 11.28 -0.99
CA GLY A 63 6.61 12.64 -0.58
C GLY A 63 5.41 12.76 0.37
N SER A 64 4.81 11.65 0.80
CA SER A 64 3.74 11.64 1.81
C SER A 64 4.16 10.86 3.06
N LYS A 65 3.61 11.26 4.21
CA LYS A 65 3.74 10.50 5.47
C LYS A 65 2.69 9.41 5.61
N PHE A 66 1.74 9.36 4.67
CA PHE A 66 0.58 8.51 4.72
C PHE A 66 0.93 7.04 4.42
N SER A 67 0.51 6.16 5.33
CA SER A 67 0.81 4.72 5.25
C SER A 67 -0.10 4.00 4.26
N VAL A 68 0.51 3.16 3.44
CA VAL A 68 -0.12 2.24 2.51
C VAL A 68 0.18 0.82 2.96
N VAL A 69 -0.85 0.00 3.11
CA VAL A 69 -0.75 -1.38 3.60
C VAL A 69 -1.25 -2.33 2.54
N ASN A 70 -0.43 -3.31 2.22
CA ASN A 70 -0.81 -4.49 1.48
C ASN A 70 -0.95 -5.65 2.47
N PRO A 71 -2.17 -6.19 2.67
CA PRO A 71 -2.41 -7.18 3.72
C PRO A 71 -1.75 -8.53 3.44
N GLY A 72 -1.11 -8.74 2.29
CA GLY A 72 -0.49 -10.01 1.93
C GLY A 72 -1.43 -10.90 1.12
N SER A 73 -1.03 -12.16 0.97
CA SER A 73 -1.63 -13.12 0.06
C SER A 73 -2.08 -14.37 0.80
N LEU A 74 -3.34 -14.78 0.60
CA LEU A 74 -3.83 -16.06 1.11
C LEU A 74 -3.11 -17.26 0.47
N GLU A 75 -2.68 -17.14 -0.80
CA GLU A 75 -1.84 -18.15 -1.46
C GLU A 75 -0.49 -18.30 -0.76
N ALA A 76 0.10 -17.18 -0.32
CA ALA A 76 1.33 -17.18 0.46
C ALA A 76 1.10 -17.48 1.95
N ARG A 77 -0.16 -17.78 2.35
CA ARG A 77 -0.57 -17.97 3.75
C ARG A 77 -0.23 -16.77 4.64
N GLU A 78 -0.31 -15.55 4.09
CA GLU A 78 -0.02 -14.30 4.79
C GLU A 78 -1.28 -13.47 5.04
N TYR A 79 -1.30 -12.73 6.14
CA TYR A 79 -2.31 -11.69 6.40
C TYR A 79 -1.73 -10.52 7.23
N GLY A 80 -2.30 -9.34 7.08
CA GLY A 80 -1.92 -8.13 7.82
C GLY A 80 -2.81 -7.90 9.02
N VAL A 81 -2.22 -7.56 10.16
CA VAL A 81 -2.92 -7.04 11.33
C VAL A 81 -2.48 -5.61 11.57
N ILE A 82 -3.43 -4.68 11.58
CA ILE A 82 -3.17 -3.27 11.89
C ILE A 82 -3.86 -2.86 13.19
N THR A 83 -3.23 -1.94 13.90
CA THR A 83 -3.81 -1.29 15.08
C THR A 83 -3.97 0.19 14.77
N LEU A 84 -5.18 0.70 14.98
CA LEU A 84 -5.48 2.12 14.89
C LEU A 84 -5.61 2.68 16.31
N LEU A 85 -5.04 3.86 16.51
CA LEU A 85 -5.13 4.58 17.77
C LEU A 85 -5.84 5.91 17.54
N LYS A 86 -6.76 6.26 18.44
CA LYS A 86 -7.41 7.57 18.46
C LYS A 86 -6.78 8.46 19.52
N GLU A 87 -6.16 9.54 19.10
CA GLU A 87 -5.56 10.56 19.97
C GLU A 87 -6.08 11.94 19.57
N ASN A 88 -6.52 12.74 20.54
CA ASN A 88 -7.03 14.10 20.30
C ASN A 88 -8.09 14.17 19.18
N GLY A 89 -8.97 13.18 19.13
CA GLY A 89 -10.03 13.09 18.11
C GLY A 89 -9.58 12.58 16.73
N LYS A 90 -8.27 12.41 16.49
CA LYS A 90 -7.72 11.92 15.21
C LYS A 90 -7.31 10.46 15.30
N TRP A 91 -7.60 9.70 14.26
CA TRP A 91 -7.15 8.32 14.11
C TRP A 91 -5.79 8.27 13.41
N ARG A 92 -4.91 7.38 13.86
CA ARG A 92 -3.64 7.08 13.21
C ARG A 92 -3.34 5.58 13.21
N LEU A 93 -2.60 5.11 12.23
CA LEU A 93 -1.98 3.80 12.27
C LEU A 93 -0.88 3.79 13.35
N SER A 94 -1.05 3.00 14.40
CA SER A 94 -0.06 2.86 15.47
C SER A 94 0.86 1.67 15.26
N GLN A 95 0.33 0.57 14.70
CA GLN A 95 1.08 -0.64 14.43
C GLN A 95 0.56 -1.34 13.18
N ALA A 96 1.46 -1.99 12.44
CA ALA A 96 1.14 -2.91 11.36
C ALA A 96 2.07 -4.12 11.45
N THR A 97 1.51 -5.32 11.47
CA THR A 97 2.25 -6.59 11.61
C THR A 97 1.80 -7.57 10.53
N LYS A 98 2.73 -8.14 9.78
CA LYS A 98 2.45 -9.27 8.89
C LYS A 98 2.45 -10.58 9.69
N LYS A 99 1.45 -11.42 9.44
CA LYS A 99 1.24 -12.72 10.09
C LYS A 99 1.20 -13.82 9.03
N TYR A 100 1.53 -15.03 9.46
CA TYR A 100 1.57 -16.23 8.63
C TYR A 100 0.63 -17.28 9.20
N LEU A 101 -0.17 -17.92 8.36
CA LEU A 101 -1.04 -19.03 8.73
C LEU A 101 -0.19 -20.31 8.80
N SER A 102 -0.01 -20.84 10.02
CA SER A 102 0.57 -22.18 10.29
C SER A 102 -0.23 -23.29 9.62
#